data_AF-A0A315QTS0-F1
#
_entry.id   AF-A0A315QTS0-F1
#
_cell.length_a   1.000
_cell.length_b   1.000
_cell.length_c   1.000
_cell.angle_alpha   90.00
_cell.angle_beta   90.00
_cell.angle_gamma   90.00
#
_symmetry.space_group_name_H-M   'P 1'
#
loop_
_entity.id
_entity.type
_entity.pdbx_description
1 polymer ?
#
loop_
_entity_poly.entity_id
_entity_poly.type
_entity_poly.pdbx_seq_one_letter_code
_entity_poly.pdbx_strand_id
1 'polypeptide(L)'
;GYRATFHIPFYNKKALFFFAGCPKCNIPIYKTVFQPSEEFPINTIRGKVFIKRVFVCPNCRTYYAPHPGFRLSDNNGYYLECPDIISYQYNFIKMNDLGSTKGRLDL
;
A
#
# COMPACT_ATOMS: atom_id res chain seq x y z
N GLY A 1 6.52 -26.56 -14.26
CA GLY A 1 6.87 -25.15 -14.45
C GLY A 1 5.77 -24.49 -15.25
N TYR A 2 5.05 -23.54 -14.66
CA TYR A 2 4.21 -22.57 -15.36
C TYR A 2 4.20 -21.30 -14.50
N ARG A 3 5.06 -20.33 -14.85
CA ARG A 3 4.97 -18.97 -14.32
C ARG A 3 3.81 -18.31 -15.03
N ALA A 4 2.65 -18.26 -14.39
CA ALA A 4 1.57 -17.39 -14.83
C ALA A 4 2.03 -15.94 -14.65
N THR A 5 2.46 -15.32 -15.74
CA THR A 5 2.63 -13.87 -15.83
C THR A 5 1.23 -13.27 -15.71
N PHE A 6 0.85 -12.88 -14.50
CA PHE A 6 -0.33 -12.04 -14.30
C PHE A 6 -0.02 -10.68 -14.93
N HIS A 7 -0.35 -10.54 -16.22
CA HIS A 7 -0.58 -9.25 -16.84
C HIS A 7 -1.82 -8.66 -16.18
N ILE A 8 -1.64 -7.95 -15.07
CA ILE A 8 -2.66 -7.08 -14.55
C ILE A 8 -2.50 -5.75 -15.30
N PRO A 9 -3.43 -5.37 -16.22
CA PRO A 9 -3.31 -4.14 -16.99
C PRO A 9 -3.80 -2.96 -16.13
N PHE A 10 -3.19 -2.75 -14.97
CA PHE A 10 -3.38 -1.49 -14.24
C PHE A 10 -2.15 -0.64 -14.50
N TYR A 11 -2.28 0.24 -15.50
CA TYR A 11 -1.33 1.32 -15.73
C TYR A 11 -1.40 2.27 -14.54
N ASN A 12 -0.61 1.97 -13.51
CA ASN A 12 -0.58 2.72 -12.29
C ASN A 12 0.51 3.79 -12.40
N LYS A 13 0.11 5.06 -12.52
CA LYS A 13 1.05 6.17 -12.72
C LYS A 13 1.89 6.51 -11.48
N LYS A 14 1.46 6.14 -10.25
CA LYS A 14 2.09 6.64 -9.02
C LYS A 14 2.49 5.56 -8.01
N ALA A 15 1.85 4.39 -8.01
CA ALA A 15 2.31 3.28 -7.19
C ALA A 15 3.55 2.64 -7.83
N LEU A 16 4.61 2.49 -7.03
CA LEU A 16 5.87 1.90 -7.43
C LEU A 16 5.91 0.43 -7.02
N PHE A 17 6.53 -0.42 -7.83
CA PHE A 17 6.79 -1.81 -7.47
C PHE A 17 7.80 -1.88 -6.31
N PHE A 18 7.48 -2.61 -5.25
CA PHE A 18 8.36 -2.80 -4.11
C PHE A 18 8.84 -4.25 -4.04
N PHE A 19 10.16 -4.44 -3.92
CA PHE A 19 10.77 -5.77 -3.96
C PHE A 19 10.48 -6.65 -2.74
N ALA A 20 9.94 -6.08 -1.64
CA ALA A 20 9.50 -6.91 -0.52
C ALA A 20 8.20 -7.65 -0.86
N GLY A 21 8.14 -8.92 -0.47
CA GLY A 21 6.95 -9.75 -0.64
C GLY A 21 5.84 -9.40 0.36
N CYS A 22 4.61 -9.71 -0.02
CA CYS A 22 3.46 -9.68 0.88
C CYS A 22 3.72 -10.64 2.05
N PRO A 23 3.54 -10.23 3.32
CA PRO A 23 3.77 -11.09 4.49
C PRO A 23 2.94 -12.39 4.48
N LYS A 24 1.84 -12.43 3.74
CA LYS A 24 0.91 -13.57 3.69
C LYS A 24 1.19 -14.56 2.55
N CYS A 25 1.59 -14.07 1.38
CA CYS A 25 1.68 -14.89 0.17
C CYS A 25 2.97 -14.68 -0.62
N ASN A 26 3.91 -13.90 -0.10
CA ASN A 26 5.24 -13.65 -0.66
C ASN A 26 5.29 -13.09 -2.09
N ILE A 27 4.15 -12.76 -2.70
CA ILE A 27 4.16 -12.08 -4.00
C ILE A 27 4.59 -10.62 -3.83
N PRO A 28 5.18 -10.00 -4.87
CA PRO A 28 5.51 -8.59 -4.82
C PRO A 28 4.31 -7.70 -4.53
N ILE A 29 4.56 -6.59 -3.85
CA ILE A 29 3.54 -5.60 -3.47
C ILE A 29 3.84 -4.25 -4.12
N TYR A 30 2.79 -3.47 -4.34
CA TYR A 30 2.92 -2.08 -4.78
C TYR A 30 3.10 -1.18 -3.57
N LYS A 31 3.78 -0.05 -3.76
CA LYS A 31 4.00 0.97 -2.75
C LYS A 31 3.50 2.31 -3.27
N THR A 32 2.70 2.99 -2.47
CA THR A 32 2.31 4.38 -2.70
C THR A 32 2.88 5.24 -1.58
N VAL A 33 3.44 6.40 -1.93
CA VAL A 33 4.01 7.37 -0.98
C VAL A 33 3.18 8.65 -1.03
N PHE A 34 2.89 9.21 0.13
CA PHE A 34 2.17 10.47 0.29
C PHE A 34 3.16 11.55 0.73
N GLN A 35 3.06 12.76 0.18
CA GLN A 35 3.99 13.85 0.53
C GLN A 35 3.69 14.43 1.91
N PRO A 36 4.63 15.16 2.54
CA PRO A 36 4.35 15.92 3.76
C PRO A 36 3.13 16.83 3.59
N SER A 37 2.28 16.91 4.61
CA SER A 37 1.00 17.65 4.59
C SER A 37 -0.08 17.09 3.65
N GLU A 38 0.22 16.05 2.87
CA GLU A 38 -0.72 15.33 1.99
C GLU A 38 -0.86 13.85 2.42
N GLU A 39 -0.55 13.55 3.68
CA GLU A 39 -0.59 12.20 4.21
C GLU A 39 -2.00 11.61 4.20
N PHE A 40 -2.10 10.33 3.88
CA PHE A 40 -3.39 9.69 3.75
C PHE A 40 -3.99 9.41 5.14
N PRO A 41 -5.21 9.90 5.43
CA PRO A 41 -5.86 9.64 6.70
C PRO A 41 -6.49 8.25 6.73
N ILE A 42 -6.23 7.49 7.78
CA ILE A 42 -6.92 6.24 8.10
C ILE A 42 -7.60 6.36 9.46
N ASN A 43 -8.76 5.71 9.62
CA ASN A 43 -9.44 5.63 10.90
C ASN A 43 -9.03 4.33 11.59
N THR A 44 -8.63 4.43 12.86
CA THR A 44 -8.27 3.29 13.71
C THR A 44 -9.11 3.32 14.98
N ILE A 45 -9.08 2.23 15.76
CA ILE A 45 -9.71 2.18 17.09
C ILE A 45 -9.17 3.24 18.06
N ARG A 46 -7.96 3.77 17.80
CA ARG A 46 -7.31 4.82 18.61
C ARG A 46 -7.50 6.21 18.03
N GLY A 47 -8.32 6.35 16.98
CA GLY A 47 -8.57 7.61 16.29
C GLY A 47 -7.93 7.67 14.90
N LYS A 48 -7.92 8.88 14.33
CA LYS A 48 -7.42 9.14 12.97
C LYS A 48 -5.89 9.20 12.97
N VAL A 49 -5.26 8.47 12.05
CA VAL A 49 -3.82 8.42 11.85
C VAL A 49 -3.48 8.82 10.41
N PHE A 50 -2.40 9.56 10.22
CA PHE A 50 -1.93 9.99 8.90
C PHE A 50 -0.72 9.15 8.49
N ILE A 51 -0.88 8.34 7.43
CA ILE A 51 0.18 7.43 6.98
C ILE A 51 1.03 8.07 5.89
N LYS A 52 2.35 7.91 6.01
CA LYS A 52 3.33 8.44 5.04
C LYS A 52 3.40 7.62 3.74
N ARG A 53 3.02 6.34 3.82
CA ARG A 53 3.10 5.36 2.73
C ARG A 53 2.19 4.17 3.00
N VAL A 54 1.77 3.50 1.93
CA VAL A 54 0.98 2.27 1.97
C VAL A 54 1.57 1.25 1.00
N PHE A 55 1.48 -0.02 1.37
CA PHE A 55 1.90 -1.16 0.57
C PHE A 55 0.68 -2.04 0.27
N VAL A 56 0.56 -2.52 -0.96
CA VAL A 56 -0.66 -3.16 -1.46
C VAL A 56 -0.34 -4.50 -2.10
N CYS A 57 -0.94 -5.56 -1.58
CA CYS A 57 -0.90 -6.88 -2.20
C CYS A 57 -2.12 -7.09 -3.10
N PRO A 58 -1.96 -7.26 -4.42
CA PRO A 58 -3.08 -7.49 -5.33
C PRO A 58 -3.72 -8.88 -5.15
N ASN A 59 -2.94 -9.88 -4.71
CA ASN A 59 -3.43 -11.25 -4.52
C ASN A 59 -4.26 -11.40 -3.24
N CYS A 60 -3.75 -10.89 -2.11
CA CYS A 60 -4.47 -10.93 -0.83
C CYS A 60 -5.51 -9.81 -0.68
N ARG A 61 -5.52 -8.82 -1.59
CA ARG A 61 -6.32 -7.60 -1.47
C ARG A 61 -6.12 -6.90 -0.12
N THR A 62 -4.88 -6.87 0.34
CA THR A 62 -4.52 -6.34 1.66
C THR A 62 -3.63 -5.12 1.52
N TYR A 63 -3.95 -4.09 2.29
CA TYR A 63 -3.16 -2.87 2.45
C TYR A 63 -2.37 -2.96 3.75
N TYR A 64 -1.14 -2.50 3.73
CA TYR A 64 -0.26 -2.43 4.88
C TYR A 64 0.33 -1.04 5.00
N ALA A 65 0.36 -0.48 6.20
CA ALA A 65 1.01 0.80 6.46
C ALA A 65 1.82 0.69 7.76
N PRO A 66 3.14 0.92 7.73
CA PRO A 66 3.93 0.91 8.95
C PRO A 66 3.50 2.05 9.87
N HIS A 67 3.66 1.84 11.17
CA HIS A 67 3.46 2.91 12.15
C HIS A 67 4.46 4.06 11.87
N PRO A 68 4.13 5.33 12.15
CA PRO A 68 5.09 6.42 12.05
C PRO A 68 6.39 6.11 12.82
N GLY A 69 7.53 6.28 12.15
CA GLY A 69 8.86 5.93 12.67
C GLY A 69 9.34 4.51 12.35
N PHE A 70 8.49 3.64 11.80
CA PHE A 70 8.81 2.24 11.51
C PHE A 70 8.91 1.94 10.01
N ARG A 71 9.60 0.84 9.71
CA ARG A 71 9.64 0.20 8.39
C ARG A 71 8.59 -0.90 8.33
N LEU A 72 8.20 -1.28 7.11
CA LEU A 72 7.30 -2.42 6.92
C LEU A 72 7.93 -3.73 7.42
N SER A 73 9.25 -3.86 7.28
CA SER A 73 10.04 -5.01 7.78
C SER A 73 9.96 -5.19 9.29
N ASP A 74 9.60 -4.14 10.04
CA ASP A 74 9.57 -4.18 11.50
C ASP A 74 8.28 -4.87 12.00
N ASN A 75 7.41 -5.29 11.09
CA ASN A 75 6.13 -5.94 11.36
C ASN A 75 5.27 -5.16 12.38
N ASN A 76 5.38 -3.83 12.34
CA ASN A 76 4.70 -2.91 13.23
C ASN A 76 3.91 -1.87 12.42
N GLY A 77 2.60 -1.97 12.48
CA GLY A 77 1.73 -1.03 11.78
C GLY A 77 0.30 -1.49 11.66
N TYR A 78 -0.35 -0.96 10.63
CA TYR A 78 -1.75 -1.15 10.31
C TYR A 78 -1.89 -2.06 9.09
N TYR A 79 -2.97 -2.82 9.08
CA TYR A 79 -3.38 -3.55 7.89
C TYR A 79 -4.88 -3.39 7.66
N LEU A 80 -5.28 -3.43 6.41
CA LEU A 80 -6.68 -3.46 6.00
C LEU A 80 -6.86 -4.59 4.98
N GLU A 81 -7.68 -5.57 5.34
CA GLU A 81 -8.09 -6.63 4.44
C GLU A 81 -9.39 -6.25 3.76
N CYS A 82 -9.40 -6.20 2.44
CA CYS A 82 -10.61 -5.93 1.69
C CYS A 82 -11.40 -7.24 1.50
N PRO A 83 -12.69 -7.26 1.88
CA PRO A 83 -13.51 -8.47 1.75
C PRO A 83 -13.74 -8.86 0.29
N ASP A 84 -13.77 -7.89 -0.61
CA ASP A 84 -14.08 -8.07 -2.02
C ASP A 84 -13.18 -7.21 -2.93
N ILE A 85 -13.27 -7.48 -4.24
CA ILE A 85 -12.46 -6.80 -5.27
C ILE A 85 -12.86 -5.33 -5.47
N ILE A 86 -14.13 -4.97 -5.23
CA ILE A 86 -14.65 -3.61 -5.40
C ILE A 86 -14.09 -2.72 -4.29
N SER A 87 -14.18 -3.16 -3.04
CA SER A 87 -13.57 -2.52 -1.86
C SER A 87 -12.06 -2.34 -2.03
N TYR A 88 -11.39 -3.35 -2.59
CA TYR A 88 -9.98 -3.26 -2.94
C TYR A 88 -9.73 -2.17 -3.99
N GLN A 89 -10.43 -2.21 -5.12
CA GLN A 89 -10.23 -1.25 -6.22
C GLN A 89 -10.52 0.19 -5.81
N TYR A 90 -11.60 0.40 -5.04
CA TYR A 90 -11.96 1.71 -4.52
C TYR A 90 -10.82 2.34 -3.72
N ASN A 91 -10.26 1.60 -2.75
CA ASN A 91 -9.14 2.08 -1.95
C ASN A 91 -7.88 2.27 -2.78
N PHE A 92 -7.63 1.39 -3.77
CA PHE A 92 -6.46 1.46 -4.63
C PHE A 92 -6.46 2.74 -5.45
N ILE A 93 -7.56 3.05 -6.12
CA ILE A 93 -7.72 4.26 -6.94
C ILE A 93 -7.58 5.49 -6.04
N LYS A 94 -8.31 5.53 -4.92
CA LYS A 94 -8.28 6.66 -3.98
C LYS A 94 -6.86 6.96 -3.47
N MET A 95 -6.13 5.94 -3.03
CA MET A 95 -4.75 6.10 -2.54
C MET A 95 -3.79 6.42 -3.68
N ASN A 96 -4.01 5.85 -4.87
CA ASN A 96 -3.17 6.11 -6.02
C ASN A 96 -3.28 7.56 -6.52
N ASP A 97 -4.48 8.12 -6.53
CA ASP A 97 -4.73 9.49 -6.98
C ASP A 97 -4.04 10.52 -6.06
N LEU A 98 -4.04 10.25 -4.76
CA LEU A 98 -3.36 11.04 -3.73
C LEU A 98 -1.86 10.73 -3.60
N GLY A 99 -1.40 9.66 -4.23
CA GLY A 99 0.00 9.26 -4.20
C GLY A 99 0.92 10.26 -4.90
N SER A 100 2.22 10.06 -4.72
CA SER A 100 3.27 10.82 -5.38
C SER A 100 4.30 9.91 -6.04
N THR A 101 4.80 10.31 -7.20
CA THR A 101 5.96 9.70 -7.86
C THR A 101 7.28 10.25 -7.35
N LYS A 102 7.25 11.39 -6.63
CA LYS A 102 8.43 11.98 -6.01
C LYS A 102 8.79 11.16 -4.77
N GLY A 103 10.08 10.88 -4.59
CA GLY A 103 10.58 10.32 -3.34
C GLY A 103 10.22 11.21 -2.15
N ARG A 104 10.16 10.62 -0.96
CA ARG A 104 9.94 11.31 0.31
C ARG A 104 11.08 10.94 1.26
N LEU A 105 11.68 11.94 1.89
CA LEU A 105 12.60 11.72 3.00
C LEU A 105 11.79 11.32 4.24
N ASP A 106 12.19 10.24 4.90
CA ASP A 106 11.69 9.85 6.21
C ASP A 106 12.38 10.74 7.26
N LEU A 107 12.05 12.04 7.28
CA LEU A 107 12.28 12.92 8.43
C LEU A 107 11.20 12.68 9.49
#